data_AF-A0A660YN76-F1
#
_entry.id   AF-A0A660YN76-F1
#
_cell.length_a   1.000
_cell.length_b   1.000
_cell.length_c   1.000
_cell.angle_alpha   90.00
_cell.angle_beta   90.00
_cell.angle_gamma   90.00
#
_symmetry.space_group_name_H-M   'P 1'
#
loop_
_entity.id
_entity.type
_entity.pdbx_description
1 polymer ?
#
loop_
_entity_poly.entity_id
_entity_poly.type
_entity_poly.pdbx_seq_one_letter_code
_entity_poly.pdbx_strand_id
1 'polypeptide(L)'
;MKKSLFCILFVFYSISVFGQRIMPENFEYVGAFRLPDVSGEVTWDYSGTAITYFPDGDKQGTSDGFPGSLFLTGHDWYQYVSEISIPTPVIPPSKNVNDLNTAVTLQVFTDIKAGMFGELEMPTPGLTFLPDISGATSGYLYFCWGQHFQFHEATHGFCSTDLSSPQSHGPFYFGDINNYTSSDYMFRLPDTWAKEYTNGQNLASGRFREGQWSGFGPALYAFSPFPNGAEPAANDTITQITLLLLYGLDDPTIPEIVVDDSMKMNMYNPADQWSGAAWISAGDKEAVIFAGTKAMGNTWYGFADGTVWPDDPPYPPVPDPPYDDRGWWCDSIRAQIIFYDTDDLAGVAQGRLKPWNPQPYAVLDINNILFSPGFDLVRYKRWSIGAICFDFDHRHLFIVERLADEDKSIVHVWSVSDNGTGTEETESALPDRPELYSNYPNPFNPETAIKFTLPNSGRVHLSIYDIKGREITNLINEEKQRGTYLAVWNGCNKNGRKVSSGLYIYRLKFKNQILSGKMVLAR
;
A
#
# COMPACT_ATOMS: atom_id res chain seq x y z
N MET A 1 -58.34 34.10 26.56
CA MET A 1 -56.92 34.14 26.17
C MET A 1 -56.29 32.77 26.43
N LYS A 2 -56.25 31.90 25.41
CA LYS A 2 -55.50 30.63 25.44
C LYS A 2 -54.15 30.91 24.77
N LYS A 3 -53.03 30.79 25.50
CA LYS A 3 -51.68 30.87 24.92
C LYS A 3 -51.29 29.47 24.45
N SER A 4 -51.09 29.34 23.14
CA SER A 4 -50.50 28.16 22.51
C SER A 4 -49.02 28.10 22.83
N LEU A 5 -48.54 26.98 23.36
CA LEU A 5 -47.13 26.68 23.56
C LEU A 5 -46.62 26.04 22.26
N PHE A 6 -45.77 26.74 21.52
CA PHE A 6 -45.08 26.19 20.36
C PHE A 6 -43.84 25.44 20.86
N CYS A 7 -43.86 24.10 20.84
CA CYS A 7 -42.65 23.30 20.99
C CYS A 7 -41.82 23.44 19.71
N ILE A 8 -40.69 24.15 19.79
CA ILE A 8 -39.67 24.16 18.76
C ILE A 8 -38.88 22.86 18.91
N LEU A 9 -39.13 21.91 18.02
CA LEU A 9 -38.34 20.69 17.88
C LEU A 9 -37.01 21.10 17.23
N PHE A 10 -35.92 21.17 18.02
CA PHE A 10 -34.58 21.29 17.45
C PHE A 10 -34.21 19.93 16.83
N VAL A 11 -34.35 19.84 15.52
CA VAL A 11 -33.69 18.79 14.74
C VAL A 11 -32.21 19.16 14.70
N PHE A 12 -31.40 18.49 15.52
CA PHE A 12 -29.95 18.52 15.34
C PHE A 12 -29.64 17.77 14.03
N TYR A 13 -29.41 18.52 12.96
CA TYR A 13 -28.62 17.97 11.87
C TYR A 13 -27.21 17.79 12.43
N SER A 14 -26.80 16.54 12.63
CA SER A 14 -25.38 16.22 12.71
C SER A 14 -24.78 16.66 11.37
N ILE A 15 -24.05 17.76 11.39
CA ILE A 15 -23.11 18.06 10.32
C ILE A 15 -22.07 16.96 10.45
N SER A 16 -22.11 15.97 9.56
CA SER A 16 -20.97 15.10 9.32
C SER A 16 -19.80 16.04 9.02
N VAL A 17 -18.89 16.14 9.98
CA VAL A 17 -17.61 16.80 9.76
C VAL A 17 -16.84 15.77 8.97
N PHE A 18 -16.86 15.89 7.63
CA PHE A 18 -16.01 15.08 6.77
C PHE A 18 -14.57 15.21 7.28
N GLY A 19 -13.92 14.07 7.53
CA GLY A 19 -12.53 14.03 7.95
C GLY A 19 -11.66 14.71 6.88
N GLN A 20 -10.67 15.48 7.30
CA GLN A 20 -9.72 16.03 6.34
C GLN A 20 -8.86 14.90 5.76
N ARG A 21 -8.34 15.06 4.54
CA ARG A 21 -7.47 14.02 3.95
C ARG A 21 -6.07 14.11 4.55
N ILE A 22 -5.50 12.97 4.91
CA ILE A 22 -4.06 12.85 5.11
C ILE A 22 -3.35 13.05 3.76
N MET A 23 -2.32 13.87 3.71
CA MET A 23 -1.53 14.10 2.50
C MET A 23 -0.09 13.61 2.69
N PRO A 24 0.69 13.40 1.61
CA PRO A 24 2.10 13.02 1.72
C PRO A 24 2.93 13.92 2.65
N GLU A 25 2.65 15.23 2.69
CA GLU A 25 3.31 16.19 3.60
C GLU A 25 3.01 15.97 5.10
N ASN A 26 2.07 15.10 5.45
CA ASN A 26 1.83 14.69 6.84
C ASN A 26 2.81 13.62 7.33
N PHE A 27 3.65 13.06 6.45
CA PHE A 27 4.61 12.02 6.80
C PHE A 27 5.98 12.62 7.02
N GLU A 28 6.52 12.40 8.22
CA GLU A 28 7.88 12.76 8.56
C GLU A 28 8.68 11.48 8.82
N TYR A 29 9.74 11.30 8.05
CA TYR A 29 10.60 10.13 8.19
C TYR A 29 11.40 10.21 9.49
N VAL A 30 11.23 9.20 10.35
CA VAL A 30 11.87 9.14 11.67
C VAL A 30 13.18 8.37 11.61
N GLY A 31 13.27 7.35 10.76
CA GLY A 31 14.45 6.51 10.61
C GLY A 31 14.11 5.07 10.32
N ALA A 32 15.10 4.19 10.46
CA ALA A 32 14.93 2.74 10.36
C ALA A 32 15.65 2.02 11.50
N PHE A 33 15.33 0.74 11.68
CA PHE A 33 16.03 -0.17 12.56
C PHE A 33 16.09 -1.58 11.98
N ARG A 34 17.04 -2.37 12.45
CA ARG A 34 17.26 -3.77 12.01
C ARG A 34 16.44 -4.74 12.81
N LEU A 35 16.08 -5.85 12.17
CA LEU A 35 15.60 -7.04 12.84
C LEU A 35 16.75 -7.77 13.55
N PRO A 36 16.47 -8.54 14.62
CA PRO A 36 17.46 -9.40 15.26
C PRO A 36 18.13 -10.35 14.26
N ASP A 37 19.32 -10.87 14.58
CA ASP A 37 19.94 -11.92 13.75
C ASP A 37 19.16 -13.24 13.84
N VAL A 38 18.71 -13.59 15.05
CA VAL A 38 17.94 -14.80 15.34
C VAL A 38 16.82 -14.52 16.34
N SER A 39 15.77 -15.31 16.24
CA SER A 39 14.69 -15.40 17.22
C SER A 39 14.53 -16.86 17.63
N GLY A 40 15.08 -17.20 18.80
CA GLY A 40 15.33 -18.60 19.17
C GLY A 40 16.46 -19.18 18.31
N GLU A 41 16.15 -20.21 17.52
CA GLU A 41 17.10 -20.88 16.61
C GLU A 41 16.85 -20.54 15.12
N VAL A 42 15.88 -19.68 14.83
CA VAL A 42 15.44 -19.36 13.46
C VAL A 42 15.85 -17.91 13.11
N THR A 43 16.30 -17.69 11.88
CA THR A 43 16.73 -16.38 11.38
C THR A 43 15.56 -15.53 10.86
N TRP A 44 15.82 -14.23 10.67
CA TRP A 44 14.88 -13.28 10.05
C TRP A 44 15.06 -13.17 8.52
N ASP A 45 15.71 -14.14 7.89
CA ASP A 45 15.92 -14.12 6.44
C ASP A 45 14.57 -14.25 5.70
N TYR A 46 14.44 -13.54 4.58
CA TYR A 46 13.25 -13.51 3.72
C TYR A 46 11.95 -13.09 4.44
N SER A 47 12.05 -12.41 5.58
CA SER A 47 10.93 -12.09 6.47
C SER A 47 10.10 -10.87 6.08
N GLY A 48 9.04 -10.59 6.86
CA GLY A 48 8.33 -9.32 6.87
C GLY A 48 7.18 -9.22 5.87
N THR A 49 6.52 -10.35 5.61
CA THR A 49 5.31 -10.43 4.77
C THR A 49 4.03 -10.06 5.53
N ALA A 50 4.03 -10.06 6.87
CA ALA A 50 2.96 -9.52 7.70
C ALA A 50 3.55 -8.89 8.98
N ILE A 51 2.91 -7.82 9.47
CA ILE A 51 3.35 -7.05 10.65
C ILE A 51 2.15 -6.44 11.36
N THR A 52 2.19 -6.37 12.69
CA THR A 52 1.27 -5.55 13.48
C THR A 52 1.94 -4.93 14.69
N TYR A 53 1.45 -3.75 15.07
CA TYR A 53 1.82 -3.08 16.33
C TYR A 53 1.02 -3.66 17.50
N PHE A 54 1.68 -3.83 18.64
CA PHE A 54 1.09 -4.26 19.90
C PHE A 54 1.37 -3.24 21.02
N PRO A 55 0.36 -2.47 21.47
CA PRO A 55 0.56 -1.36 22.41
C PRO A 55 0.98 -1.79 23.82
N ASP A 56 0.60 -3.01 24.22
CA ASP A 56 0.95 -3.57 25.54
C ASP A 56 2.30 -4.28 25.55
N GLY A 57 3.00 -4.31 24.42
CA GLY A 57 4.38 -4.80 24.30
C GLY A 57 5.40 -3.90 24.99
N ASP A 58 6.58 -4.45 25.24
CA ASP A 58 7.78 -3.75 25.75
C ASP A 58 7.50 -2.57 26.70
N LYS A 59 6.82 -2.83 27.82
CA LYS A 59 6.42 -1.77 28.77
C LYS A 59 7.62 -1.04 29.42
N GLN A 60 8.84 -1.55 29.27
CA GLN A 60 10.07 -0.90 29.73
C GLN A 60 10.70 0.02 28.67
N GLY A 61 10.25 -0.05 27.41
CA GLY A 61 10.68 0.78 26.27
C GLY A 61 10.33 2.27 26.36
N THR A 62 9.58 2.73 27.37
CA THR A 62 9.27 4.18 27.52
C THR A 62 10.50 5.10 27.67
N SER A 63 11.70 4.55 27.89
CA SER A 63 12.95 5.32 27.98
C SER A 63 13.61 5.65 26.63
N ASP A 64 13.27 4.94 25.55
CA ASP A 64 13.84 5.15 24.20
C ASP A 64 12.91 5.92 23.24
N GLY A 65 11.68 6.20 23.69
CA GLY A 65 10.67 6.97 22.97
C GLY A 65 9.69 6.15 22.14
N PHE A 66 9.83 4.82 22.06
CA PHE A 66 8.99 3.94 21.24
C PHE A 66 8.37 2.83 22.08
N PRO A 67 7.25 3.10 22.79
CA PRO A 67 6.55 2.07 23.56
C PRO A 67 5.92 1.02 22.64
N GLY A 68 5.51 -0.10 23.24
CA GLY A 68 4.89 -1.20 22.50
C GLY A 68 5.92 -2.08 21.81
N SER A 69 5.43 -3.00 20.99
CA SER A 69 6.25 -3.96 20.25
C SER A 69 5.63 -4.24 18.89
N LEU A 70 6.33 -5.06 18.09
CA LEU A 70 5.82 -5.52 16.80
C LEU A 70 5.79 -7.03 16.75
N PHE A 71 4.69 -7.60 16.25
CA PHE A 71 4.64 -8.98 15.79
C PHE A 71 4.87 -9.01 14.28
N LEU A 72 5.80 -9.85 13.82
CA LEU A 72 6.14 -9.98 12.40
C LEU A 72 6.25 -11.45 12.00
N THR A 73 5.94 -11.74 10.74
CA THR A 73 6.27 -13.02 10.13
C THR A 73 7.76 -13.12 9.79
N GLY A 74 8.34 -14.27 10.06
CA GLY A 74 9.68 -14.67 9.64
C GLY A 74 9.72 -15.14 8.19
N HIS A 75 10.62 -16.09 7.91
CA HIS A 75 10.87 -16.63 6.58
C HIS A 75 9.58 -16.92 5.78
N ASP A 76 9.62 -16.57 4.50
CA ASP A 76 8.48 -16.65 3.58
C ASP A 76 7.88 -18.05 3.37
N TRP A 77 8.62 -19.12 3.69
CA TRP A 77 8.12 -20.50 3.64
C TRP A 77 7.42 -20.91 4.93
N TYR A 78 8.06 -20.71 6.09
CA TYR A 78 7.54 -21.18 7.37
C TYR A 78 6.44 -20.28 7.93
N GLN A 79 6.55 -18.97 7.68
CA GLN A 79 5.60 -17.95 8.14
C GLN A 79 5.34 -18.05 9.65
N TYR A 80 6.38 -18.32 10.44
CA TYR A 80 6.31 -18.25 11.90
C TYR A 80 6.25 -16.80 12.35
N VAL A 81 5.64 -16.55 13.50
CA VAL A 81 5.49 -15.19 14.04
C VAL A 81 6.37 -15.03 15.27
N SER A 82 7.03 -13.88 15.40
CA SER A 82 7.84 -13.50 16.56
C SER A 82 7.51 -12.07 16.97
N GLU A 83 7.66 -11.78 18.26
CA GLU A 83 7.52 -10.42 18.82
C GLU A 83 8.91 -9.80 19.00
N ILE A 84 9.08 -8.54 18.59
CA ILE A 84 10.31 -7.77 18.75
C ILE A 84 10.06 -6.42 19.39
N SER A 85 11.06 -5.89 20.10
CA SER A 85 11.08 -4.51 20.58
C SER A 85 11.15 -3.51 19.43
N ILE A 86 10.87 -2.23 19.72
CA ILE A 86 11.06 -1.13 18.77
C ILE A 86 12.19 -0.24 19.31
N PRO A 87 13.45 -0.41 18.85
CA PRO A 87 14.52 0.50 19.28
C PRO A 87 14.33 1.88 18.63
N THR A 88 14.98 2.92 19.17
CA THR A 88 14.99 4.25 18.54
C THR A 88 15.43 4.14 17.07
N PRO A 89 14.58 4.51 16.09
CA PRO A 89 14.95 4.49 14.69
C PRO A 89 16.06 5.49 14.39
N VAL A 90 16.92 5.16 13.44
CA VAL A 90 18.08 5.98 13.07
C VAL A 90 17.96 6.42 11.61
N ILE A 91 18.25 7.70 11.35
CA ILE A 91 18.53 8.22 10.01
C ILE A 91 20.06 8.25 9.87
N PRO A 92 20.68 7.21 9.29
CA PRO A 92 22.13 7.18 9.21
C PRO A 92 22.63 8.17 8.15
N PRO A 93 23.87 8.68 8.29
CA PRO A 93 24.47 9.61 7.34
C PRO A 93 24.71 8.97 5.95
N SER A 94 24.80 7.64 5.92
CA SER A 94 24.87 6.82 4.73
C SER A 94 23.86 5.69 4.84
N LYS A 95 23.36 5.14 3.73
CA LYS A 95 22.44 3.99 3.73
C LYS A 95 23.13 2.67 4.07
N ASN A 96 23.89 2.65 5.15
CA ASN A 96 24.56 1.47 5.68
C ASN A 96 23.73 0.92 6.84
N VAL A 97 23.23 -0.30 6.68
CA VAL A 97 22.41 -0.95 7.71
C VAL A 97 23.15 -1.11 9.03
N ASN A 98 24.47 -1.22 9.03
CA ASN A 98 25.26 -1.36 10.27
C ASN A 98 25.25 -0.12 11.17
N ASP A 99 24.79 1.03 10.66
CA ASP A 99 24.63 2.26 11.44
C ASP A 99 23.27 2.33 12.16
N LEU A 100 22.39 1.34 11.94
CA LEU A 100 21.07 1.27 12.55
C LEU A 100 21.10 0.55 13.91
N ASN A 101 20.18 0.93 14.80
CA ASN A 101 19.89 0.15 15.99
C ASN A 101 19.21 -1.18 15.62
N THR A 102 19.41 -2.21 16.44
CA THR A 102 18.83 -3.54 16.23
C THR A 102 17.80 -3.83 17.30
N ALA A 103 16.62 -4.30 16.89
CA ALA A 103 15.58 -4.74 17.80
C ALA A 103 16.01 -6.00 18.57
N VAL A 104 15.36 -6.26 19.71
CA VAL A 104 15.54 -7.50 20.46
C VAL A 104 14.31 -8.38 20.36
N THR A 105 14.52 -9.69 20.34
CA THR A 105 13.44 -10.69 20.40
C THR A 105 12.80 -10.68 21.78
N LEU A 106 11.49 -10.45 21.84
CA LEU A 106 10.68 -10.51 23.07
C LEU A 106 9.98 -11.87 23.21
N GLN A 107 9.44 -12.38 22.10
CA GLN A 107 8.90 -13.73 22.00
C GLN A 107 9.46 -14.40 20.76
N VAL A 108 9.95 -15.64 20.92
CA VAL A 108 10.61 -16.38 19.85
C VAL A 108 9.64 -16.77 18.73
N PHE A 109 10.16 -17.14 17.56
CA PHE A 109 9.33 -17.63 16.46
C PHE A 109 8.47 -18.82 16.87
N THR A 110 7.15 -18.67 16.67
CA THR A 110 6.16 -19.71 16.91
C THR A 110 5.27 -19.90 15.69
N ASP A 111 4.90 -21.15 15.39
CA ASP A 111 3.85 -21.45 14.42
C ASP A 111 2.47 -21.16 15.01
N ILE A 112 1.91 -19.98 14.69
CA ILE A 112 0.57 -19.60 15.13
C ILE A 112 -0.53 -20.20 14.23
N LYS A 113 -0.18 -20.82 13.09
CA LYS A 113 -1.15 -21.47 12.21
C LYS A 113 -1.65 -22.79 12.79
N ALA A 114 -0.91 -23.41 13.71
CA ALA A 114 -1.26 -24.68 14.34
C ALA A 114 -1.71 -25.78 13.33
N GLY A 115 -1.09 -25.80 12.14
CA GLY A 115 -1.41 -26.75 11.07
C GLY A 115 -2.71 -26.50 10.30
N MET A 116 -3.40 -25.37 10.50
CA MET A 116 -4.72 -25.10 9.89
C MET A 116 -4.75 -25.05 8.36
N PHE A 117 -3.65 -24.64 7.71
CA PHE A 117 -3.63 -24.31 6.28
C PHE A 117 -2.78 -25.26 5.42
N GLY A 118 -2.19 -26.31 6.00
CA GLY A 118 -1.29 -27.21 5.26
C GLY A 118 -0.02 -26.52 4.75
N GLU A 119 0.58 -27.08 3.69
CA GLU A 119 1.68 -26.44 2.95
C GLU A 119 1.10 -25.44 1.94
N LEU A 120 1.64 -24.23 1.92
CA LEU A 120 1.16 -23.14 1.06
C LEU A 120 2.21 -22.77 0.00
N GLU A 121 1.78 -22.59 -1.23
CA GLU A 121 2.61 -22.13 -2.35
C GLU A 121 2.44 -20.62 -2.55
N MET A 122 3.51 -19.84 -2.36
CA MET A 122 3.47 -18.37 -2.40
C MET A 122 2.42 -17.78 -1.43
N PRO A 123 2.60 -17.98 -0.11
CA PRO A 123 1.63 -17.55 0.88
C PRO A 123 1.45 -16.02 0.87
N THR A 124 0.22 -15.58 1.09
CA THR A 124 -0.17 -14.16 1.21
C THR A 124 -0.74 -13.89 2.60
N PRO A 125 0.13 -13.61 3.58
CA PRO A 125 -0.26 -13.48 4.97
C PRO A 125 -0.72 -12.06 5.32
N GLY A 126 -1.76 -11.94 6.13
CA GLY A 126 -2.12 -10.71 6.82
C GLY A 126 -2.10 -10.93 8.33
N LEU A 127 -1.70 -9.92 9.10
CA LEU A 127 -1.63 -9.99 10.57
C LEU A 127 -2.06 -8.65 11.15
N THR A 128 -2.93 -8.65 12.15
CA THR A 128 -3.28 -7.44 12.90
C THR A 128 -3.65 -7.77 14.35
N PHE A 129 -3.32 -6.87 15.26
CA PHE A 129 -3.74 -6.93 16.64
C PHE A 129 -5.07 -6.18 16.83
N LEU A 130 -5.99 -6.76 17.58
CA LEU A 130 -7.10 -6.01 18.18
C LEU A 130 -7.21 -6.25 19.68
N PRO A 131 -7.52 -5.22 20.46
CA PRO A 131 -7.90 -5.38 21.86
C PRO A 131 -9.22 -6.16 21.98
N ASP A 132 -9.38 -6.91 23.07
CA ASP A 132 -10.61 -7.65 23.34
C ASP A 132 -11.81 -6.70 23.56
N ILE A 133 -12.91 -6.99 22.88
CA ILE A 133 -14.19 -6.28 22.95
C ILE A 133 -14.78 -6.33 24.37
N SER A 134 -14.39 -7.32 25.19
CA SER A 134 -14.85 -7.47 26.58
C SER A 134 -14.19 -6.49 27.58
N GLY A 135 -13.16 -5.75 27.16
CA GLY A 135 -12.38 -4.88 28.05
C GLY A 135 -11.37 -5.64 28.92
N ALA A 136 -11.10 -6.91 28.62
CA ALA A 136 -9.99 -7.66 29.20
C ALA A 136 -8.64 -7.15 28.65
N THR A 137 -7.58 -7.32 29.44
CA THR A 137 -6.21 -6.85 29.16
C THR A 137 -5.43 -7.71 28.15
N SER A 138 -6.09 -8.61 27.41
CA SER A 138 -5.43 -9.46 26.42
C SER A 138 -6.25 -9.48 25.14
N GLY A 139 -5.85 -8.67 24.17
CA GLY A 139 -6.37 -8.75 22.80
C GLY A 139 -5.84 -9.97 22.06
N TYR A 140 -6.24 -10.11 20.79
CA TYR A 140 -5.87 -11.22 19.92
C TYR A 140 -5.06 -10.75 18.72
N LEU A 141 -4.21 -11.63 18.22
CA LEU A 141 -3.64 -11.53 16.89
C LEU A 141 -4.59 -12.19 15.91
N TYR A 142 -5.17 -11.39 15.02
CA TYR A 142 -5.98 -11.86 13.89
C TYR A 142 -5.09 -12.01 12.67
N PHE A 143 -5.36 -13.04 11.89
CA PHE A 143 -4.54 -13.35 10.74
C PHE A 143 -5.33 -13.92 9.57
N CYS A 144 -4.71 -13.85 8.40
CA CYS A 144 -5.11 -14.62 7.23
C CYS A 144 -3.89 -15.22 6.54
N TRP A 145 -4.02 -16.40 5.95
CA TRP A 145 -3.04 -17.03 5.08
C TRP A 145 -3.76 -17.59 3.85
N GLY A 146 -3.62 -16.91 2.72
CA GLY A 146 -3.99 -17.45 1.41
C GLY A 146 -2.77 -17.89 0.62
N GLN A 147 -3.00 -18.36 -0.60
CA GLN A 147 -1.94 -18.76 -1.53
C GLN A 147 -2.27 -18.42 -3.00
N HIS A 148 -1.30 -18.65 -3.88
CA HIS A 148 -1.55 -18.65 -5.32
C HIS A 148 -2.40 -19.87 -5.71
N PHE A 149 -3.28 -19.74 -6.72
CA PHE A 149 -4.19 -20.82 -7.15
C PHE A 149 -5.10 -21.38 -6.03
N GLN A 150 -5.71 -20.48 -5.27
CA GLN A 150 -6.66 -20.84 -4.22
C GLN A 150 -8.10 -20.46 -4.60
N PHE A 151 -9.08 -21.32 -4.28
CA PHE A 151 -10.49 -21.05 -4.56
C PHE A 151 -11.43 -21.61 -3.50
N HIS A 152 -12.14 -20.71 -2.81
CA HIS A 152 -13.09 -20.99 -1.74
C HIS A 152 -12.53 -21.88 -0.63
N GLU A 153 -11.38 -21.49 -0.08
CA GLU A 153 -10.74 -22.16 1.07
C GLU A 153 -10.71 -21.25 2.30
N ALA A 154 -10.67 -21.89 3.48
CA ALA A 154 -10.56 -21.19 4.75
C ALA A 154 -9.16 -20.58 4.89
N THR A 155 -9.09 -19.28 5.18
CA THR A 155 -7.81 -18.53 5.22
C THR A 155 -7.64 -17.72 6.49
N HIS A 156 -8.70 -17.45 7.26
CA HIS A 156 -8.65 -16.56 8.42
C HIS A 156 -8.58 -17.32 9.74
N GLY A 157 -8.02 -16.70 10.76
CA GLY A 157 -8.00 -17.23 12.13
C GLY A 157 -7.55 -16.16 13.12
N PHE A 158 -7.42 -16.57 14.38
CA PHE A 158 -6.81 -15.72 15.40
C PHE A 158 -6.10 -16.55 16.46
N CYS A 159 -5.23 -15.91 17.24
CA CYS A 159 -4.54 -16.51 18.37
C CYS A 159 -4.32 -15.47 19.48
N SER A 160 -3.99 -15.97 20.67
CA SER A 160 -3.45 -15.18 21.78
C SER A 160 -2.18 -14.44 21.38
N THR A 161 -1.93 -13.33 22.05
CA THR A 161 -0.67 -12.57 21.96
C THR A 161 0.49 -13.24 22.70
N ASP A 162 0.23 -14.25 23.55
CA ASP A 162 1.26 -15.10 24.16
C ASP A 162 1.65 -16.23 23.19
N LEU A 163 2.76 -16.05 22.48
CA LEU A 163 3.31 -17.02 21.53
C LEU A 163 3.88 -18.28 22.20
N SER A 164 4.05 -18.30 23.53
CA SER A 164 4.41 -19.54 24.24
C SER A 164 3.20 -20.48 24.38
N SER A 165 1.99 -19.92 24.30
CA SER A 165 0.73 -20.65 24.24
C SER A 165 -0.25 -19.93 23.30
N PRO A 166 -0.05 -20.03 21.97
CA PRO A 166 -0.81 -19.21 21.01
C PRO A 166 -2.31 -19.40 21.11
N GLN A 167 -2.80 -20.58 21.54
CA GLN A 167 -4.24 -20.86 21.58
C GLN A 167 -4.90 -20.46 20.24
N SER A 168 -4.44 -21.05 19.13
CA SER A 168 -4.93 -20.68 17.80
C SER A 168 -6.34 -21.22 17.54
N HIS A 169 -7.20 -20.38 16.98
CA HIS A 169 -8.58 -20.67 16.62
C HIS A 169 -8.80 -20.39 15.12
N GLY A 170 -9.54 -21.28 14.45
CA GLY A 170 -9.68 -21.30 13.00
C GLY A 170 -9.45 -22.69 12.38
N PRO A 171 -9.30 -22.80 11.05
CA PRO A 171 -9.43 -21.68 10.11
C PRO A 171 -10.91 -21.35 9.86
N PHE A 172 -11.20 -20.15 9.38
CA PHE A 172 -12.53 -19.68 9.00
C PHE A 172 -12.58 -19.34 7.51
N TYR A 173 -13.75 -19.56 6.90
CA TYR A 173 -14.04 -19.11 5.55
C TYR A 173 -14.44 -17.64 5.56
N PHE A 174 -13.93 -16.89 4.58
CA PHE A 174 -14.21 -15.47 4.43
C PHE A 174 -15.40 -15.23 3.50
N GLY A 175 -16.61 -15.53 3.99
CA GLY A 175 -17.83 -15.46 3.19
C GLY A 175 -17.78 -16.36 1.96
N ASP A 176 -18.48 -15.96 0.91
CA ASP A 176 -18.39 -16.51 -0.44
C ASP A 176 -17.44 -15.65 -1.32
N ILE A 177 -16.42 -15.04 -0.71
CA ILE A 177 -15.49 -14.14 -1.39
C ILE A 177 -14.31 -14.94 -1.93
N ASN A 178 -13.89 -14.58 -3.13
CA ASN A 178 -12.74 -15.20 -3.76
C ASN A 178 -11.44 -14.99 -2.93
N ASN A 179 -10.64 -16.05 -2.73
CA ASN A 179 -9.36 -15.97 -2.00
C ASN A 179 -8.36 -14.99 -2.65
N TYR A 180 -8.51 -14.69 -3.94
CA TYR A 180 -7.72 -13.69 -4.67
C TYR A 180 -7.95 -12.24 -4.22
N THR A 181 -8.93 -11.97 -3.36
CA THR A 181 -9.24 -10.59 -2.94
C THR A 181 -9.20 -10.39 -1.43
N SER A 182 -9.01 -11.44 -0.64
CA SER A 182 -9.25 -11.42 0.81
C SER A 182 -8.02 -11.68 1.69
N SER A 183 -6.89 -12.10 1.13
CA SER A 183 -5.68 -12.53 1.88
C SER A 183 -4.39 -11.91 1.34
N ASP A 184 -3.77 -11.02 2.12
CA ASP A 184 -2.49 -10.31 1.83
C ASP A 184 -2.17 -9.26 2.93
N TYR A 185 -3.22 -8.61 3.44
CA TYR A 185 -3.10 -7.63 4.51
C TYR A 185 -4.37 -7.62 5.35
N MET A 186 -4.17 -7.29 6.63
CA MET A 186 -5.24 -7.11 7.58
C MET A 186 -4.93 -5.91 8.47
N PHE A 187 -5.92 -5.06 8.75
CA PHE A 187 -5.72 -3.92 9.63
C PHE A 187 -7.01 -3.49 10.32
N ARG A 188 -6.86 -2.79 11.45
CA ARG A 188 -7.97 -2.21 12.20
C ARG A 188 -8.58 -1.01 11.48
N LEU A 189 -9.91 -0.95 11.48
CA LEU A 189 -10.70 0.24 11.15
C LEU A 189 -11.04 0.99 12.45
N PRO A 190 -11.06 2.33 12.48
CA PRO A 190 -11.48 3.07 13.67
C PRO A 190 -12.89 2.66 14.10
N ASP A 191 -13.10 2.39 15.39
CA ASP A 191 -14.38 1.87 15.88
C ASP A 191 -15.55 2.84 15.64
N THR A 192 -15.29 4.15 15.69
CA THR A 192 -16.27 5.19 15.36
C THR A 192 -16.71 5.12 13.91
N TRP A 193 -15.76 5.01 12.99
CA TRP A 193 -16.02 4.88 11.56
C TRP A 193 -16.73 3.55 11.25
N ALA A 194 -16.24 2.44 11.79
CA ALA A 194 -16.82 1.11 11.60
C ALA A 194 -18.26 1.04 12.11
N LYS A 195 -18.55 1.61 13.28
CA LYS A 195 -19.90 1.67 13.83
C LYS A 195 -20.86 2.44 12.91
N GLU A 196 -20.40 3.49 12.26
CA GLU A 196 -21.22 4.33 11.40
C GLU A 196 -21.44 3.70 10.02
N TYR A 197 -20.41 3.10 9.42
CA TYR A 197 -20.41 2.73 8.01
C TYR A 197 -20.45 1.23 7.73
N THR A 198 -20.02 0.38 8.67
CA THR A 198 -19.88 -1.08 8.47
C THR A 198 -20.58 -1.88 9.57
N ASN A 199 -21.55 -1.28 10.27
CA ASN A 199 -22.29 -1.93 11.38
C ASN A 199 -21.36 -2.49 12.48
N GLY A 200 -20.24 -1.80 12.74
CA GLY A 200 -19.27 -2.18 13.78
C GLY A 200 -18.22 -3.21 13.34
N GLN A 201 -18.18 -3.59 12.08
CA GLN A 201 -17.10 -4.41 11.52
C GLN A 201 -15.80 -3.61 11.48
N ASN A 202 -14.92 -3.84 12.46
CA ASN A 202 -13.74 -3.02 12.73
C ASN A 202 -12.40 -3.65 12.31
N LEU A 203 -12.44 -4.77 11.59
CA LEU A 203 -11.30 -5.29 10.83
C LEU A 203 -11.52 -5.09 9.35
N ALA A 204 -10.43 -4.88 8.62
CA ALA A 204 -10.40 -5.00 7.18
C ALA A 204 -9.40 -6.08 6.75
N SER A 205 -9.78 -6.87 5.75
CA SER A 205 -8.93 -7.85 5.07
C SER A 205 -8.98 -7.60 3.57
N GLY A 206 -7.88 -7.82 2.87
CA GLY A 206 -7.86 -7.68 1.42
C GLY A 206 -6.59 -8.20 0.78
N ARG A 207 -6.53 -8.06 -0.55
CA ARG A 207 -5.37 -8.40 -1.38
C ARG A 207 -5.21 -7.41 -2.51
N PHE A 208 -3.97 -6.96 -2.75
CA PHE A 208 -3.78 -5.94 -3.77
C PHE A 208 -3.75 -6.53 -5.17
N ARG A 209 -3.11 -7.69 -5.39
CA ARG A 209 -3.09 -8.36 -6.70
C ARG A 209 -2.28 -9.66 -6.76
N GLU A 210 -2.75 -10.58 -7.61
CA GLU A 210 -2.00 -11.49 -8.49
C GLU A 210 -2.57 -11.47 -9.91
N GLY A 211 -1.77 -11.06 -10.91
CA GLY A 211 -2.15 -11.25 -12.32
C GLY A 211 -3.38 -10.42 -12.76
N GLN A 212 -4.25 -11.02 -13.59
CA GLN A 212 -5.54 -10.42 -13.97
C GLN A 212 -6.70 -10.98 -13.12
N TRP A 213 -6.41 -11.86 -12.15
CA TRP A 213 -7.39 -12.73 -11.49
C TRP A 213 -8.01 -12.12 -10.22
N SER A 214 -7.41 -11.07 -9.67
CA SER A 214 -7.73 -10.43 -8.37
C SER A 214 -8.32 -9.03 -8.54
N GLY A 215 -8.63 -8.63 -9.78
CA GLY A 215 -9.12 -7.30 -10.13
C GLY A 215 -8.03 -6.38 -10.68
N PHE A 216 -8.45 -5.18 -11.09
CA PHE A 216 -7.56 -4.14 -11.62
C PHE A 216 -7.20 -3.06 -10.59
N GLY A 217 -6.91 -3.49 -9.36
CA GLY A 217 -6.59 -2.65 -8.21
C GLY A 217 -6.86 -3.39 -6.89
N PRO A 218 -6.69 -2.73 -5.73
CA PRO A 218 -6.86 -3.38 -4.44
C PRO A 218 -8.28 -3.84 -4.18
N ALA A 219 -8.40 -4.95 -3.46
CA ALA A 219 -9.64 -5.33 -2.80
C ALA A 219 -9.55 -5.07 -1.29
N LEU A 220 -10.70 -4.73 -0.70
CA LEU A 220 -10.82 -4.50 0.73
C LEU A 220 -12.24 -4.79 1.22
N TYR A 221 -12.33 -5.53 2.31
CA TYR A 221 -13.58 -5.95 2.93
C TYR A 221 -13.50 -5.73 4.43
N ALA A 222 -14.51 -5.08 5.01
CA ALA A 222 -14.66 -4.99 6.45
C ALA A 222 -15.39 -6.22 7.01
N PHE A 223 -14.96 -6.70 8.16
CA PHE A 223 -15.61 -7.79 8.89
C PHE A 223 -15.40 -7.65 10.40
N SER A 224 -16.11 -8.46 11.16
CA SER A 224 -15.78 -8.75 12.55
C SER A 224 -15.54 -10.25 12.66
N PRO A 225 -14.47 -10.70 13.33
CA PRO A 225 -14.24 -12.12 13.56
C PRO A 225 -15.26 -12.72 14.53
N PHE A 226 -15.96 -11.87 15.30
CA PHE A 226 -17.00 -12.26 16.26
C PHE A 226 -18.31 -11.57 15.89
N PRO A 227 -18.90 -11.84 14.71
CA PRO A 227 -20.02 -11.07 14.17
C PRO A 227 -21.30 -11.13 15.02
N ASN A 228 -21.39 -12.08 15.95
CA ASN A 228 -22.48 -12.21 16.93
C ASN A 228 -22.01 -12.13 18.39
N GLY A 229 -20.80 -11.63 18.64
CA GLY A 229 -20.17 -11.64 19.96
C GLY A 229 -19.77 -13.03 20.46
N ALA A 230 -19.70 -14.01 19.56
CA ALA A 230 -19.28 -15.37 19.83
C ALA A 230 -18.15 -15.77 18.89
N GLU A 231 -17.24 -16.58 19.42
CA GLU A 231 -16.15 -17.16 18.66
C GLU A 231 -16.69 -18.08 17.55
N PRO A 232 -16.22 -17.97 16.30
CA PRO A 232 -16.58 -18.91 15.26
C PRO A 232 -15.93 -20.27 15.53
N ALA A 233 -16.65 -21.35 15.26
CA ALA A 233 -16.07 -22.69 15.27
C ALA A 233 -15.10 -22.87 14.09
N ALA A 234 -14.19 -23.84 14.20
CA ALA A 234 -13.31 -24.19 13.09
C ALA A 234 -14.14 -24.59 11.86
N ASN A 235 -13.77 -24.05 10.70
CA ASN A 235 -14.47 -24.14 9.41
C ASN A 235 -15.83 -23.40 9.33
N ASP A 236 -16.16 -22.54 10.30
CA ASP A 236 -17.29 -21.62 10.14
C ASP A 236 -17.02 -20.60 9.03
N THR A 237 -18.10 -20.05 8.48
CA THR A 237 -18.07 -18.99 7.46
C THR A 237 -18.45 -17.65 8.08
N ILE A 238 -17.56 -16.67 8.00
CA ILE A 238 -17.86 -15.27 8.33
C ILE A 238 -18.70 -14.69 7.20
N THR A 239 -20.01 -14.50 7.43
CA THR A 239 -20.94 -14.01 6.38
C THR A 239 -21.26 -12.52 6.49
N GLN A 240 -21.01 -11.91 7.65
CA GLN A 240 -21.19 -10.48 7.83
C GLN A 240 -19.93 -9.74 7.37
N ILE A 241 -19.89 -9.46 6.07
CA ILE A 241 -18.77 -8.79 5.41
C ILE A 241 -19.29 -7.60 4.61
N THR A 242 -18.68 -6.44 4.80
CA THR A 242 -19.00 -5.22 4.04
C THR A 242 -17.90 -4.96 3.02
N LEU A 243 -18.25 -4.91 1.74
CA LEU A 243 -17.32 -4.54 0.68
C LEU A 243 -16.96 -3.04 0.78
N LEU A 244 -15.66 -2.73 0.76
CA LEU A 244 -15.14 -1.36 0.81
C LEU A 244 -14.46 -0.96 -0.51
N LEU A 245 -13.79 -1.89 -1.17
CA LEU A 245 -13.04 -1.65 -2.40
C LEU A 245 -12.94 -2.94 -3.21
N LEU A 246 -13.23 -2.88 -4.51
CA LEU A 246 -13.00 -3.98 -5.46
C LEU A 246 -13.01 -3.42 -6.89
N TYR A 247 -11.88 -3.56 -7.58
CA TYR A 247 -11.71 -3.15 -8.98
C TYR A 247 -12.13 -4.27 -9.94
N GLY A 248 -13.41 -4.63 -9.86
CA GLY A 248 -14.03 -5.72 -10.62
C GLY A 248 -15.35 -6.16 -10.00
N LEU A 249 -15.83 -7.32 -10.45
CA LEU A 249 -17.00 -8.01 -9.92
C LEU A 249 -16.60 -9.41 -9.47
N ASP A 250 -16.94 -9.75 -8.24
CA ASP A 250 -16.75 -11.10 -7.72
C ASP A 250 -17.91 -11.99 -8.18
N ASP A 251 -17.58 -13.06 -8.89
CA ASP A 251 -18.51 -14.12 -9.27
C ASP A 251 -18.07 -15.40 -8.57
N PRO A 252 -18.82 -15.88 -7.56
CA PRO A 252 -18.41 -17.02 -6.74
C PRO A 252 -18.37 -18.33 -7.53
N THR A 253 -18.82 -18.36 -8.78
CA THR A 253 -18.78 -19.56 -9.63
C THR A 253 -17.48 -19.72 -10.40
N ILE A 254 -16.62 -18.70 -10.44
CA ILE A 254 -15.36 -18.72 -11.17
C ILE A 254 -14.20 -18.25 -10.28
N PRO A 255 -12.98 -18.75 -10.51
CA PRO A 255 -11.82 -18.41 -9.67
C PRO A 255 -11.23 -17.03 -9.93
N GLU A 256 -11.77 -16.26 -10.87
CA GLU A 256 -11.22 -14.95 -11.26
C GLU A 256 -12.24 -13.84 -11.03
N ILE A 257 -11.77 -12.66 -10.65
CA ILE A 257 -12.57 -11.45 -10.62
C ILE A 257 -12.89 -11.01 -12.05
N VAL A 258 -14.17 -10.81 -12.34
CA VAL A 258 -14.63 -10.31 -13.64
C VAL A 258 -14.28 -8.83 -13.74
N VAL A 259 -13.49 -8.47 -14.75
CA VAL A 259 -12.98 -7.11 -14.94
C VAL A 259 -13.32 -6.54 -16.31
N ASP A 260 -13.46 -5.21 -16.35
CA ASP A 260 -13.42 -4.43 -17.58
C ASP A 260 -12.54 -3.17 -17.41
N ASP A 261 -12.17 -2.54 -18.53
CA ASP A 261 -11.28 -1.37 -18.51
C ASP A 261 -11.86 -0.15 -17.76
N SER A 262 -13.19 -0.05 -17.61
CA SER A 262 -13.86 1.00 -16.84
C SER A 262 -13.81 0.78 -15.32
N MET A 263 -13.48 -0.44 -14.89
CA MET A 263 -13.32 -0.83 -13.49
C MET A 263 -11.87 -0.76 -13.02
N LYS A 264 -10.97 -0.15 -13.80
CA LYS A 264 -9.53 -0.14 -13.53
C LYS A 264 -9.13 1.00 -12.59
N MET A 265 -8.27 0.70 -11.62
CA MET A 265 -7.60 1.73 -10.83
C MET A 265 -6.75 2.60 -11.77
N ASN A 266 -6.81 3.91 -11.59
CA ASN A 266 -5.88 4.83 -12.23
C ASN A 266 -4.46 4.35 -11.94
N MET A 267 -3.53 4.55 -12.88
CA MET A 267 -2.13 4.12 -12.76
C MET A 267 -1.90 2.60 -12.53
N TYR A 268 -2.93 1.75 -12.61
CA TYR A 268 -2.78 0.30 -12.56
C TYR A 268 -1.77 -0.21 -13.59
N ASN A 269 -0.88 -1.09 -13.16
CA ASN A 269 -0.03 -1.85 -14.06
C ASN A 269 0.04 -3.33 -13.64
N PRO A 270 -0.03 -4.27 -14.60
CA PRO A 270 0.02 -5.69 -14.30
C PRO A 270 1.40 -6.20 -13.84
N ALA A 271 2.42 -5.38 -13.66
CA ALA A 271 3.65 -5.77 -12.97
C ALA A 271 3.79 -5.10 -11.59
N ASP A 272 2.79 -4.32 -11.17
CA ASP A 272 2.78 -3.74 -9.83
C ASP A 272 2.72 -4.83 -8.76
N GLN A 273 3.42 -4.58 -7.64
CA GLN A 273 3.38 -5.38 -6.42
C GLN A 273 3.06 -4.45 -5.27
N TRP A 274 2.01 -4.75 -4.51
CA TRP A 274 1.66 -4.01 -3.30
C TRP A 274 1.35 -5.02 -2.23
N SER A 275 1.87 -4.82 -1.03
CA SER A 275 2.03 -5.90 -0.04
C SER A 275 1.67 -5.48 1.38
N GLY A 276 1.10 -4.28 1.54
CA GLY A 276 0.70 -3.79 2.85
C GLY A 276 -0.37 -2.72 2.72
N ALA A 277 -1.30 -2.72 3.68
CA ALA A 277 -2.33 -1.72 3.81
C ALA A 277 -2.53 -1.34 5.28
N ALA A 278 -2.88 -0.09 5.53
CA ALA A 278 -3.18 0.40 6.87
C ALA A 278 -4.20 1.53 6.81
N TRP A 279 -4.98 1.66 7.88
CA TRP A 279 -5.70 2.89 8.19
C TRP A 279 -4.80 3.82 8.98
N ILE A 280 -4.66 5.06 8.51
CA ILE A 280 -3.83 6.10 9.13
C ILE A 280 -4.74 7.22 9.61
N SER A 281 -4.46 7.74 10.80
CA SER A 281 -5.14 8.92 11.32
C SER A 281 -4.19 9.88 12.03
N ALA A 282 -4.47 11.18 11.90
CA ALA A 282 -3.80 12.23 12.65
C ALA A 282 -4.76 13.40 12.89
N GLY A 283 -5.27 13.51 14.13
CA GLY A 283 -6.27 14.52 14.45
C GLY A 283 -7.61 14.18 13.79
N ASP A 284 -8.18 15.11 13.03
CA ASP A 284 -9.38 14.92 12.20
C ASP A 284 -9.06 14.41 10.78
N LYS A 285 -7.79 14.10 10.50
CA LYS A 285 -7.34 13.61 9.20
C LYS A 285 -7.24 12.10 9.14
N GLU A 286 -7.69 11.51 8.04
CA GLU A 286 -7.68 10.06 7.84
C GLU A 286 -7.31 9.68 6.40
N ALA A 287 -6.80 8.46 6.23
CA ALA A 287 -6.64 7.80 4.94
C ALA A 287 -6.54 6.29 5.12
N VAL A 288 -6.97 5.54 4.10
CA VAL A 288 -6.46 4.18 3.89
C VAL A 288 -5.28 4.27 2.94
N ILE A 289 -4.16 3.65 3.29
CA ILE A 289 -2.97 3.62 2.45
C ILE A 289 -2.64 2.21 2.02
N PHE A 290 -2.01 2.09 0.85
CA PHE A 290 -1.36 0.87 0.38
C PHE A 290 0.10 1.18 0.07
N ALA A 291 1.01 0.32 0.52
CA ALA A 291 2.45 0.45 0.26
C ALA A 291 2.93 -0.71 -0.61
N GLY A 292 3.85 -0.41 -1.51
CA GLY A 292 4.29 -1.36 -2.52
C GLY A 292 5.35 -0.83 -3.45
N THR A 293 5.62 -1.59 -4.49
CA THR A 293 6.50 -1.24 -5.61
C THR A 293 5.71 -1.13 -6.90
N LYS A 294 5.69 0.09 -7.44
CA LYS A 294 5.10 0.43 -8.73
C LYS A 294 6.02 0.01 -9.87
N ALA A 295 5.50 -0.74 -10.83
CA ALA A 295 6.18 -1.02 -12.09
C ALA A 295 6.28 0.22 -12.99
N MET A 296 7.45 0.40 -13.59
CA MET A 296 7.82 1.53 -14.41
C MET A 296 8.37 1.07 -15.78
N GLY A 297 8.29 1.94 -16.79
CA GLY A 297 8.74 1.63 -18.14
C GLY A 297 7.86 0.62 -18.86
N ASN A 298 8.46 -0.20 -19.73
CA ASN A 298 7.73 -1.25 -20.44
C ASN A 298 7.39 -2.39 -19.49
N THR A 299 6.24 -3.01 -19.72
CA THR A 299 5.78 -4.17 -18.96
C THR A 299 5.32 -5.26 -19.90
N TRP A 300 5.65 -6.51 -19.58
CA TRP A 300 5.33 -7.66 -20.42
C TRP A 300 4.96 -8.88 -19.58
N TYR A 301 4.17 -9.76 -20.16
CA TYR A 301 3.95 -11.10 -19.64
C TYR A 301 4.89 -12.07 -20.36
N GLY A 302 5.63 -12.89 -19.61
CA GLY A 302 6.65 -13.78 -20.14
C GLY A 302 7.75 -14.05 -19.13
N PHE A 303 9.01 -13.92 -19.53
CA PHE A 303 10.17 -14.24 -18.69
C PHE A 303 11.00 -13.00 -18.38
N ALA A 304 11.78 -13.09 -17.30
CA ALA A 304 12.64 -12.01 -16.80
C ALA A 304 13.65 -11.49 -17.83
N ASP A 305 14.10 -12.33 -18.77
CA ASP A 305 15.07 -11.97 -19.81
C ASP A 305 14.48 -11.07 -20.92
N GLY A 306 13.19 -10.74 -20.84
CA GLY A 306 12.47 -9.93 -21.83
C GLY A 306 11.72 -10.76 -22.87
N THR A 307 11.79 -12.09 -22.82
CA THR A 307 11.00 -12.96 -23.69
C THR A 307 9.52 -12.79 -23.38
N VAL A 308 8.73 -12.42 -24.39
CA VAL A 308 7.28 -12.21 -24.26
C VAL A 308 6.54 -13.52 -24.55
N TRP A 309 5.62 -13.88 -23.66
CA TRP A 309 4.73 -15.02 -23.86
C TRP A 309 3.43 -14.56 -24.54
N PRO A 310 3.16 -15.00 -25.79
CA PRO A 310 1.96 -14.60 -26.51
C PRO A 310 0.72 -15.35 -25.99
N ASP A 311 -0.46 -14.76 -26.22
CA ASP A 311 -1.75 -15.40 -25.88
C ASP A 311 -2.00 -16.66 -26.72
N ASP A 312 -1.57 -16.64 -27.99
CA ASP A 312 -1.73 -17.74 -28.95
C ASP A 312 -0.37 -18.34 -29.39
N PRO A 313 -0.32 -19.64 -29.72
CA PRO A 313 0.89 -20.28 -30.22
C PRO A 313 1.34 -19.71 -31.59
N PRO A 314 2.64 -19.83 -31.95
CA PRO A 314 3.66 -20.63 -31.29
C PRO A 314 4.28 -19.94 -30.07
N TYR A 315 4.46 -20.71 -28.98
CA TYR A 315 5.10 -20.22 -27.77
C TYR A 315 6.64 -20.25 -27.90
N PRO A 316 7.35 -19.26 -27.34
CA PRO A 316 8.81 -19.28 -27.27
C PRO A 316 9.31 -20.42 -26.36
N PRO A 317 10.57 -20.87 -26.52
CA PRO A 317 11.17 -21.78 -25.55
C PRO A 317 11.25 -21.12 -24.17
N VAL A 318 11.13 -21.93 -23.12
CA VAL A 318 11.39 -21.50 -21.74
C VAL A 318 12.89 -21.24 -21.61
N PRO A 319 13.33 -20.07 -21.12
CA PRO A 319 14.73 -19.79 -20.84
C PRO A 319 15.31 -20.73 -19.78
N ASP A 320 16.64 -20.80 -19.70
CA ASP A 320 17.32 -21.52 -18.61
C ASP A 320 17.22 -20.73 -17.28
N PRO A 321 17.32 -21.41 -16.13
CA PRO A 321 17.41 -20.75 -14.83
C PRO A 321 18.53 -19.68 -14.78
N PRO A 322 18.31 -18.55 -14.10
CA PRO A 322 17.18 -18.23 -13.20
C PRO A 322 16.00 -17.50 -13.88
N TYR A 323 15.88 -17.57 -15.20
CA TYR A 323 14.86 -16.81 -15.96
C TYR A 323 13.67 -17.66 -16.41
N ASP A 324 13.56 -18.89 -15.90
CA ASP A 324 12.53 -19.87 -16.23
C ASP A 324 11.16 -19.58 -15.59
N ASP A 325 11.10 -18.63 -14.65
CA ASP A 325 9.85 -18.15 -14.06
C ASP A 325 9.05 -17.30 -15.05
N ARG A 326 7.81 -17.74 -15.32
CA ARG A 326 6.88 -16.99 -16.16
C ARG A 326 5.97 -16.12 -15.31
N GLY A 327 5.79 -14.87 -15.72
CA GLY A 327 4.91 -13.93 -15.03
C GLY A 327 4.90 -12.55 -15.68
N TRP A 328 4.42 -11.57 -14.93
CA TRP A 328 4.49 -10.17 -15.33
C TRP A 328 5.81 -9.53 -14.88
N TRP A 329 6.42 -8.80 -15.79
CA TRP A 329 7.73 -8.18 -15.64
C TRP A 329 7.69 -6.71 -16.07
N CYS A 330 8.69 -5.94 -15.63
CA CYS A 330 8.85 -4.53 -15.96
C CYS A 330 10.33 -4.12 -16.06
N ASP A 331 10.58 -2.96 -16.69
CA ASP A 331 11.94 -2.43 -16.84
C ASP A 331 12.55 -1.98 -15.50
N SER A 332 11.74 -1.48 -14.57
CA SER A 332 12.17 -1.05 -13.23
C SER A 332 10.98 -0.88 -12.29
N ILE A 333 11.27 -0.73 -10.99
CA ILE A 333 10.27 -0.50 -9.95
C ILE A 333 10.52 0.80 -9.19
N ARG A 334 9.48 1.30 -8.51
CA ARG A 334 9.52 2.45 -7.60
C ARG A 334 8.73 2.13 -6.33
N ALA A 335 9.36 2.20 -5.17
CA ALA A 335 8.63 2.09 -3.91
C ALA A 335 7.71 3.30 -3.68
N GLN A 336 6.43 3.05 -3.41
CA GLN A 336 5.40 4.06 -3.29
C GLN A 336 4.39 3.73 -2.18
N ILE A 337 3.76 4.77 -1.66
CA ILE A 337 2.53 4.71 -0.87
C ILE A 337 1.43 5.42 -1.65
N ILE A 338 0.25 4.80 -1.81
CA ILE A 338 -0.93 5.42 -2.40
C ILE A 338 -2.03 5.61 -1.35
N PHE A 339 -2.81 6.68 -1.52
CA PHE A 339 -3.77 7.17 -0.52
C PHE A 339 -5.19 7.12 -1.03
N TYR A 340 -6.09 6.51 -0.26
CA TYR A 340 -7.51 6.38 -0.51
C TYR A 340 -8.34 7.16 0.50
N ASP A 341 -9.41 7.79 0.00
CA ASP A 341 -10.31 8.60 0.80
C ASP A 341 -11.27 7.70 1.59
N THR A 342 -11.32 7.87 2.91
CA THR A 342 -12.16 7.07 3.80
C THR A 342 -13.65 7.35 3.57
N ASP A 343 -14.01 8.53 3.04
CA ASP A 343 -15.39 8.87 2.66
C ASP A 343 -15.85 8.11 1.40
N ASP A 344 -14.94 7.85 0.46
CA ASP A 344 -15.23 7.06 -0.73
C ASP A 344 -15.49 5.60 -0.33
N LEU A 345 -14.67 5.05 0.59
CA LEU A 345 -14.89 3.71 1.15
C LEU A 345 -16.23 3.62 1.91
N ALA A 346 -16.57 4.65 2.70
CA ALA A 346 -17.89 4.74 3.33
C ALA A 346 -19.02 4.81 2.30
N GLY A 347 -18.76 5.46 1.15
CA GLY A 347 -19.67 5.50 0.01
C GLY A 347 -19.92 4.13 -0.60
N VAL A 348 -18.89 3.29 -0.73
CA VAL A 348 -19.04 1.91 -1.18
C VAL A 348 -19.81 1.08 -0.16
N ALA A 349 -19.43 1.16 1.12
CA ALA A 349 -20.08 0.43 2.21
C ALA A 349 -21.60 0.69 2.28
N GLN A 350 -22.02 1.93 1.99
CA GLN A 350 -23.42 2.35 2.00
C GLN A 350 -24.13 2.21 0.63
N GLY A 351 -23.46 1.67 -0.39
CA GLY A 351 -24.02 1.51 -1.74
C GLY A 351 -24.21 2.82 -2.51
N ARG A 352 -23.59 3.92 -2.06
CA ARG A 352 -23.60 5.23 -2.76
C ARG A 352 -22.62 5.27 -3.93
N LEU A 353 -21.54 4.49 -3.85
CA LEU A 353 -20.51 4.36 -4.88
C LEU A 353 -20.36 2.91 -5.31
N LYS A 354 -19.96 2.69 -6.57
CA LYS A 354 -19.51 1.37 -7.02
C LYS A 354 -18.14 1.07 -6.40
N PRO A 355 -17.79 -0.20 -6.16
CA PRO A 355 -16.57 -0.56 -5.44
C PRO A 355 -15.26 -0.22 -6.18
N TRP A 356 -15.31 0.08 -7.48
CA TRP A 356 -14.18 0.56 -8.28
C TRP A 356 -14.18 2.08 -8.53
N ASN A 357 -15.15 2.82 -7.97
CA ASN A 357 -15.18 4.28 -8.07
C ASN A 357 -14.14 4.99 -7.21
N PRO A 358 -13.82 4.55 -5.97
CA PRO A 358 -12.72 5.14 -5.22
C PRO A 358 -11.44 5.06 -6.06
N GLN A 359 -10.60 6.10 -5.99
CA GLN A 359 -9.33 6.17 -6.71
C GLN A 359 -8.27 6.74 -5.78
N PRO A 360 -6.99 6.35 -5.93
CA PRO A 360 -5.95 6.96 -5.13
C PRO A 360 -5.88 8.46 -5.41
N TYR A 361 -5.95 9.29 -4.37
CA TYR A 361 -5.95 10.76 -4.51
C TYR A 361 -4.56 11.38 -4.35
N ALA A 362 -3.61 10.64 -3.75
CA ALA A 362 -2.21 11.05 -3.60
C ALA A 362 -1.27 9.85 -3.70
N VAL A 363 0.00 10.14 -3.96
CA VAL A 363 1.10 9.17 -4.00
C VAL A 363 2.32 9.78 -3.31
N LEU A 364 2.98 9.01 -2.44
CA LEU A 364 4.27 9.34 -1.84
C LEU A 364 5.33 8.38 -2.39
N ASP A 365 6.34 8.90 -3.10
CA ASP A 365 7.52 8.14 -3.54
C ASP A 365 8.48 8.02 -2.35
N ILE A 366 8.73 6.78 -1.91
CA ILE A 366 9.63 6.44 -0.80
C ILE A 366 10.91 5.74 -1.27
N ASN A 367 11.12 5.64 -2.58
CA ASN A 367 12.22 4.87 -3.16
C ASN A 367 13.60 5.42 -2.77
N ASN A 368 13.69 6.73 -2.53
CA ASN A 368 14.92 7.37 -2.06
C ASN A 368 15.17 7.17 -0.56
N ILE A 369 14.23 6.60 0.20
CA ILE A 369 14.40 6.29 1.62
C ILE A 369 15.05 4.90 1.81
N LEU A 370 14.66 3.94 0.97
CA LEU A 370 15.11 2.55 1.06
C LEU A 370 16.63 2.40 1.04
N PHE A 371 17.16 1.46 1.83
CA PHE A 371 18.58 1.14 1.91
C PHE A 371 19.06 0.42 0.65
N SER A 372 18.18 -0.38 0.05
CA SER A 372 18.49 -1.21 -1.11
C SER A 372 17.36 -1.17 -2.16
N PRO A 373 17.08 0.01 -2.77
CA PRO A 373 15.98 0.24 -3.71
C PRO A 373 16.18 -0.41 -5.10
N GLY A 374 17.19 -1.27 -5.24
CA GLY A 374 17.56 -1.86 -6.52
C GLY A 374 16.51 -2.84 -7.00
N PHE A 375 16.31 -2.88 -8.32
CA PHE A 375 15.55 -3.92 -8.99
C PHE A 375 16.52 -5.02 -9.44
N ASP A 376 16.26 -6.26 -9.04
CA ASP A 376 17.03 -7.44 -9.43
C ASP A 376 16.03 -8.56 -9.75
N LEU A 377 16.07 -9.00 -11.00
CA LEU A 377 15.19 -10.04 -11.56
C LEU A 377 15.50 -11.44 -11.01
N VAL A 378 16.71 -11.66 -10.50
CA VAL A 378 17.20 -12.95 -10.01
C VAL A 378 17.02 -13.07 -8.49
N ARG A 379 17.16 -11.97 -7.75
CA ARG A 379 17.13 -11.97 -6.27
C ARG A 379 15.78 -11.65 -5.64
N TYR A 380 14.66 -11.81 -6.36
CA TYR A 380 13.33 -11.46 -5.84
C TYR A 380 13.22 -10.00 -5.35
N LYS A 381 14.03 -9.07 -5.88
CA LYS A 381 13.98 -7.64 -5.51
C LYS A 381 12.83 -6.87 -6.17
N ARG A 382 11.85 -7.56 -6.74
CA ARG A 382 10.58 -6.97 -7.16
C ARG A 382 9.56 -6.83 -6.02
N TRP A 383 9.81 -7.42 -4.86
CA TRP A 383 9.00 -7.31 -3.63
C TRP A 383 9.77 -6.57 -2.53
N SER A 384 10.36 -5.41 -2.86
CA SER A 384 11.22 -4.66 -1.93
C SER A 384 10.45 -4.09 -0.73
N ILE A 385 9.15 -3.87 -0.87
CA ILE A 385 8.27 -3.42 0.21
C ILE A 385 7.46 -4.60 0.72
N GLY A 386 7.55 -4.86 2.02
CA GLY A 386 6.76 -5.86 2.72
C GLY A 386 5.50 -5.26 3.36
N ALA A 387 5.08 -5.86 4.46
CA ALA A 387 3.90 -5.42 5.17
C ALA A 387 4.10 -4.08 5.89
N ILE A 388 2.98 -3.44 6.23
CA ILE A 388 2.93 -2.19 6.98
C ILE A 388 1.95 -2.29 8.13
N CYS A 389 2.18 -1.52 9.20
CA CYS A 389 1.19 -1.35 10.27
C CYS A 389 1.27 0.05 10.87
N PHE A 390 0.21 0.46 11.57
CA PHE A 390 0.12 1.78 12.16
C PHE A 390 -0.17 1.69 13.66
N ASP A 391 0.59 2.45 14.43
CA ASP A 391 0.30 2.74 15.83
C ASP A 391 -0.59 3.98 15.91
N PHE A 392 -1.84 3.79 16.33
CA PHE A 392 -2.81 4.88 16.47
C PHE A 392 -2.51 5.82 17.64
N ASP A 393 -1.86 5.33 18.70
CA ASP A 393 -1.67 6.10 19.93
C ASP A 393 -0.54 7.12 19.77
N HIS A 394 0.56 6.72 19.10
CA HIS A 394 1.71 7.60 18.86
C HIS A 394 1.84 8.07 17.41
N ARG A 395 0.97 7.59 16.50
CA ARG A 395 0.91 7.94 15.08
C ARG A 395 2.18 7.58 14.32
N HIS A 396 2.69 6.38 14.57
CA HIS A 396 3.83 5.83 13.85
C HIS A 396 3.41 4.83 12.78
N LEU A 397 3.86 5.04 11.55
CA LEU A 397 3.75 4.08 10.46
C LEU A 397 5.04 3.27 10.37
N PHE A 398 4.92 1.95 10.46
CA PHE A 398 6.01 1.00 10.26
C PHE A 398 5.88 0.37 8.87
N ILE A 399 6.97 0.37 8.10
CA ILE A 399 7.03 -0.28 6.78
C ILE A 399 8.25 -1.19 6.73
N VAL A 400 8.05 -2.43 6.32
CA VAL A 400 9.13 -3.38 6.10
C VAL A 400 9.79 -3.10 4.73
N GLU A 401 11.11 -2.90 4.71
CA GLU A 401 11.91 -3.06 3.50
C GLU A 401 12.54 -4.45 3.50
N ARG A 402 12.20 -5.27 2.50
CA ARG A 402 12.68 -6.65 2.39
C ARG A 402 14.06 -6.72 1.75
N LEU A 403 14.86 -7.68 2.22
CA LEU A 403 16.20 -7.98 1.66
C LEU A 403 17.13 -6.75 1.67
N ALA A 404 17.03 -5.94 2.71
CA ALA A 404 17.78 -4.69 2.87
C ALA A 404 19.10 -4.91 3.63
N ASP A 405 19.10 -5.88 4.54
CA ASP A 405 20.25 -6.31 5.35
C ASP A 405 20.63 -7.73 4.94
N GLU A 406 21.31 -7.84 3.79
CA GLU A 406 21.52 -9.11 3.08
C GLU A 406 20.18 -9.76 2.72
N ASP A 407 19.88 -10.94 3.28
CA ASP A 407 18.61 -11.64 3.09
C ASP A 407 17.55 -11.24 4.13
N LYS A 408 17.91 -10.43 5.14
CA LYS A 408 16.99 -9.95 6.16
C LYS A 408 16.30 -8.65 5.76
N SER A 409 15.14 -8.43 6.38
CA SER A 409 14.39 -7.20 6.28
C SER A 409 14.84 -6.17 7.32
N ILE A 410 14.54 -4.90 7.07
CA ILE A 410 14.61 -3.81 8.06
C ILE A 410 13.25 -3.15 8.18
N VAL A 411 13.03 -2.38 9.24
CA VAL A 411 11.78 -1.65 9.46
C VAL A 411 12.04 -0.17 9.43
N HIS A 412 11.33 0.54 8.56
CA HIS A 412 11.29 1.98 8.49
C HIS A 412 10.14 2.54 9.33
N VAL A 413 10.34 3.74 9.88
CA VAL A 413 9.36 4.43 10.72
C VAL A 413 9.12 5.84 10.20
N TRP A 414 7.85 6.19 10.05
CA TRP A 414 7.39 7.57 9.86
C TRP A 414 6.54 7.98 11.05
N SER A 415 6.57 9.26 11.39
CA SER A 415 5.54 9.88 12.21
C SER A 415 4.52 10.56 11.31
N VAL A 416 3.24 10.51 11.71
CA VAL A 416 2.14 11.12 10.97
C VAL A 416 1.56 12.25 11.81
N SER A 417 1.68 13.47 11.27
CA SER A 417 1.30 14.70 11.96
C SER A 417 -0.03 15.25 11.44
N ASP A 418 -0.81 15.89 12.32
CA ASP A 418 -2.06 16.58 11.98
C ASP A 418 -1.77 17.86 11.16
N ASN A 419 -0.71 18.57 11.56
CA ASN A 419 -0.09 19.65 10.81
C ASN A 419 1.03 19.05 9.96
N GLY A 420 0.95 19.12 8.63
CA GLY A 420 2.00 18.60 7.78
C GLY A 420 3.34 19.18 8.21
N THR A 421 4.24 18.35 8.71
CA THR A 421 5.59 18.76 9.08
C THR A 421 6.41 18.84 7.81
N GLY A 422 6.09 19.85 7.01
CA GLY A 422 7.11 20.48 6.20
C GLY A 422 8.21 20.88 7.18
N THR A 423 9.37 20.23 7.09
CA THR A 423 10.63 20.90 7.40
C THR A 423 10.51 22.33 6.89
N GLU A 424 10.83 23.33 7.72
CA GLU A 424 10.82 24.75 7.36
C GLU A 424 11.72 25.03 6.13
N GLU A 425 11.31 24.60 4.94
CA GLU A 425 11.23 25.49 3.82
C GLU A 425 9.93 26.23 4.06
N THR A 426 10.05 27.47 4.55
CA THR A 426 8.99 28.50 4.58
C THR A 426 7.86 28.13 3.65
N GLU A 427 6.63 28.09 4.19
CA GLU A 427 5.37 28.11 3.44
C GLU A 427 5.51 29.03 2.22
N SER A 428 5.99 28.47 1.10
CA SER A 428 5.91 29.13 -0.16
C SER A 428 4.47 28.91 -0.52
N ALA A 429 3.63 29.88 -0.16
CA ALA A 429 2.41 30.13 -0.88
C ALA A 429 2.61 29.68 -2.33
N LEU A 430 1.75 28.77 -2.82
CA LEU A 430 1.83 28.30 -4.21
C LEU A 430 2.16 29.52 -5.07
N PRO A 431 3.27 29.49 -5.82
CA PRO A 431 3.86 30.67 -6.40
C PRO A 431 2.77 31.43 -7.16
N ASP A 432 2.70 32.76 -7.02
CA ASP A 432 1.66 33.59 -7.68
C ASP A 432 1.65 33.46 -9.23
N ARG A 433 2.66 32.77 -9.76
CA ARG A 433 2.86 32.42 -11.17
C ARG A 433 3.06 30.91 -11.30
N PRO A 434 2.69 30.31 -12.45
CA PRO A 434 3.03 28.92 -12.71
C PRO A 434 4.53 28.70 -12.59
N GLU A 435 4.92 27.53 -12.10
CA GLU A 435 6.31 27.08 -12.05
C GLU A 435 6.45 25.77 -12.78
N LEU A 436 7.59 25.60 -13.45
CA LEU A 436 7.94 24.41 -14.20
C LEU A 436 9.31 23.94 -13.72
N TYR A 437 9.35 22.73 -13.18
CA TYR A 437 10.56 22.17 -12.58
C TYR A 437 11.37 21.41 -13.63
N SER A 438 12.63 21.13 -13.30
CA SER A 438 13.46 20.21 -14.06
C SER A 438 12.80 18.83 -14.14
N ASN A 439 12.86 18.20 -15.30
CA ASN A 439 12.40 16.84 -15.46
C ASN A 439 13.35 15.87 -14.73
N TYR A 440 12.82 14.77 -14.18
CA TYR A 440 13.62 13.74 -13.52
C TYR A 440 13.11 12.33 -13.87
N PRO A 441 13.99 11.36 -14.17
CA PRO A 441 15.45 11.50 -14.34
C PRO A 441 15.84 12.36 -15.55
N ASN A 442 17.09 12.86 -15.61
CA ASN A 442 17.68 13.56 -16.75
C ASN A 442 19.23 13.43 -16.71
N PRO A 443 19.91 12.72 -17.64
CA PRO A 443 19.34 12.01 -18.79
C PRO A 443 18.37 10.90 -18.38
N PHE A 444 17.44 10.56 -19.25
CA PHE A 444 16.40 9.56 -18.98
C PHE A 444 16.34 8.49 -20.06
N ASN A 445 15.84 7.30 -19.69
CA ASN A 445 15.65 6.18 -20.59
C ASN A 445 14.53 5.23 -20.09
N PRO A 446 13.46 4.98 -20.85
CA PRO A 446 12.88 5.86 -21.88
C PRO A 446 11.95 6.93 -21.28
N GLU A 447 11.76 6.94 -19.95
CA GLU A 447 10.74 7.76 -19.27
C GLU A 447 11.30 8.83 -18.34
N THR A 448 10.67 10.00 -18.33
CA THR A 448 10.95 11.09 -17.39
C THR A 448 9.66 11.77 -16.94
N ALA A 449 9.66 12.30 -15.73
CA ALA A 449 8.53 13.05 -15.19
C ALA A 449 8.84 14.55 -15.17
N ILE A 450 7.84 15.36 -15.55
CA ILE A 450 7.88 16.81 -15.58
C ILE A 450 6.89 17.33 -14.53
N LYS A 451 7.43 17.91 -13.45
CA LYS A 451 6.63 18.54 -12.39
C LYS A 451 6.34 20.00 -12.75
N PHE A 452 5.13 20.46 -12.45
CA PHE A 452 4.76 21.88 -12.55
C PHE A 452 3.70 22.26 -11.53
N THR A 453 3.62 23.53 -11.19
CA THR A 453 2.67 24.08 -10.21
C THR A 453 1.85 25.20 -10.84
N LEU A 454 0.56 25.26 -10.52
CA LEU A 454 -0.38 26.27 -11.02
C LEU A 454 -0.89 27.16 -9.87
N PRO A 455 -0.80 28.49 -9.98
CA PRO A 455 -1.30 29.43 -8.98
C PRO A 455 -2.83 29.45 -8.86
N ASN A 456 -3.51 29.12 -9.95
CA ASN A 456 -4.94 29.29 -10.16
C ASN A 456 -5.45 28.24 -11.14
N SER A 457 -6.77 28.05 -11.22
CA SER A 457 -7.36 27.23 -12.28
C SER A 457 -7.17 27.85 -13.68
N GLY A 458 -7.10 26.97 -14.68
CA GLY A 458 -7.06 27.34 -16.09
C GLY A 458 -6.51 26.25 -17.00
N ARG A 459 -6.61 26.49 -18.31
CA ARG A 459 -6.13 25.57 -19.34
C ARG A 459 -4.61 25.43 -19.32
N VAL A 460 -4.16 24.19 -19.21
CA VAL A 460 -2.76 23.79 -19.27
C VAL A 460 -2.47 23.17 -20.62
N HIS A 461 -1.36 23.57 -21.24
CA HIS A 461 -0.84 22.94 -22.45
C HIS A 461 0.64 22.61 -22.26
N LEU A 462 0.95 21.33 -22.02
CA LEU A 462 2.32 20.83 -21.85
C LEU A 462 2.71 19.98 -23.06
N SER A 463 3.68 20.45 -23.85
CA SER A 463 4.15 19.77 -25.08
C SER A 463 5.66 19.56 -25.10
N ILE A 464 6.08 18.53 -25.82
CA ILE A 464 7.48 18.16 -26.06
C ILE A 464 7.89 18.54 -27.49
N TYR A 465 9.08 19.10 -27.66
CA TYR A 465 9.65 19.56 -28.92
C TYR A 465 11.06 19.00 -29.12
N ASP A 466 11.45 18.82 -30.38
CA ASP A 466 12.85 18.58 -30.72
C ASP A 466 13.68 19.89 -30.76
N ILE A 467 15.00 19.76 -30.95
CA ILE A 467 15.92 20.91 -31.06
C ILE A 467 15.61 21.86 -32.23
N LYS A 468 14.83 21.42 -33.22
CA LYS A 468 14.39 22.26 -34.36
C LYS A 468 13.07 22.97 -34.06
N GLY A 469 12.51 22.79 -32.86
CA GLY A 469 11.24 23.37 -32.45
C GLY A 469 10.01 22.64 -33.02
N ARG A 470 10.17 21.43 -33.58
CA ARG A 470 9.03 20.63 -34.06
C ARG A 470 8.39 19.93 -32.87
N GLU A 471 7.07 20.05 -32.75
CA GLU A 471 6.31 19.36 -31.71
C GLU A 471 6.33 17.85 -31.93
N ILE A 472 6.80 17.14 -30.90
CA ILE A 472 6.90 15.69 -30.87
C ILE A 472 5.60 15.09 -30.34
N THR A 473 5.11 15.59 -29.22
CA THR A 473 3.84 15.18 -28.61
C THR A 473 3.30 16.24 -27.65
N ASN A 474 2.01 16.18 -27.36
CA ASN A 474 1.37 16.94 -26.29
C ASN A 474 1.03 15.98 -25.16
N LEU A 475 1.45 16.30 -23.93
CA LEU A 475 1.22 15.48 -22.74
C LEU A 475 -0.07 15.88 -22.02
N ILE A 476 -0.39 17.18 -22.00
CA ILE A 476 -1.57 17.73 -21.33
C ILE A 476 -2.15 18.85 -22.21
N ASN A 477 -3.48 18.83 -22.40
CA ASN A 477 -4.23 19.89 -23.07
C ASN A 477 -5.67 20.02 -22.52
N GLU A 478 -5.79 20.33 -21.23
CA GLU A 478 -7.07 20.38 -20.51
C GLU A 478 -7.10 21.46 -19.43
N GLU A 479 -8.27 21.70 -18.84
CA GLU A 479 -8.45 22.58 -17.68
C GLU A 479 -7.95 21.87 -16.41
N LYS A 480 -7.11 22.55 -15.62
CA LYS A 480 -6.64 22.06 -14.32
C LYS A 480 -6.98 23.08 -13.23
N GLN A 481 -7.13 22.60 -11.99
CA GLN A 481 -7.33 23.46 -10.82
C GLN A 481 -5.99 24.04 -10.33
N ARG A 482 -6.04 24.91 -9.31
CA ARG A 482 -4.84 25.32 -8.58
C ARG A 482 -4.20 24.08 -7.94
N GLY A 483 -2.89 23.91 -8.07
CA GLY A 483 -2.19 22.74 -7.50
C GLY A 483 -0.88 22.40 -8.20
N THR A 484 -0.23 21.36 -7.70
CA THR A 484 1.00 20.80 -8.26
C THR A 484 0.68 19.51 -9.01
N TYR A 485 1.30 19.33 -10.17
CA TYR A 485 1.02 18.26 -11.12
C TYR A 485 2.31 17.61 -11.60
N LEU A 486 2.20 16.35 -12.00
CA LEU A 486 3.27 15.56 -12.59
C LEU A 486 2.80 14.98 -13.93
N ALA A 487 3.59 15.17 -15.00
CA ALA A 487 3.32 14.60 -16.32
C ALA A 487 4.48 13.71 -16.76
N VAL A 488 4.19 12.50 -17.24
CA VAL A 488 5.22 11.55 -17.69
C VAL A 488 5.35 11.58 -19.20
N TRP A 489 6.59 11.60 -19.70
CA TRP A 489 6.90 11.37 -21.11
C TRP A 489 7.76 10.12 -21.28
N ASN A 490 7.33 9.21 -22.16
CA ASN A 490 7.96 7.92 -22.45
C ASN A 490 8.87 7.88 -23.68
N GLY A 491 9.30 9.05 -24.17
CA GLY A 491 10.18 9.10 -25.34
C GLY A 491 9.50 8.65 -26.64
N CYS A 492 8.18 8.84 -26.75
CA CYS A 492 7.40 8.60 -27.97
C CYS A 492 6.80 9.89 -28.52
N ASN A 493 6.57 9.93 -29.84
CA ASN A 493 5.85 11.00 -30.51
C ASN A 493 4.32 10.78 -30.48
N LYS A 494 3.56 11.73 -31.02
CA LYS A 494 2.08 11.69 -31.10
C LYS A 494 1.47 10.47 -31.79
N ASN A 495 2.26 9.71 -32.58
CA ASN A 495 1.82 8.49 -33.25
C ASN A 495 2.27 7.23 -32.47
N GLY A 496 2.68 7.37 -31.21
CA GLY A 496 3.21 6.28 -30.37
C GLY A 496 4.59 5.77 -30.79
N ARG A 497 5.26 6.42 -31.76
CA ARG A 497 6.57 5.95 -32.25
C ARG A 497 7.70 6.50 -31.38
N LYS A 498 8.59 5.60 -30.97
CA LYS A 498 9.85 5.87 -30.29
C LYS A 498 10.66 6.95 -31.04
N VAL A 499 11.12 7.99 -30.33
CA VAL A 499 12.03 9.01 -30.88
C VAL A 499 13.50 8.67 -30.56
N SER A 500 14.44 9.27 -31.29
CA SER A 500 15.89 9.02 -31.17
C SER A 500 16.48 9.58 -29.87
N SER A 501 17.58 9.01 -29.38
CA SER A 501 18.40 9.64 -28.32
C SER A 501 18.79 11.06 -28.72
N GLY A 502 18.77 12.00 -27.77
CA GLY A 502 19.07 13.40 -28.05
C GLY A 502 18.44 14.38 -27.07
N LEU A 503 18.66 15.66 -27.35
CA LEU A 503 18.11 16.77 -26.57
C LEU A 503 16.68 17.08 -27.02
N TYR A 504 15.78 17.25 -26.05
CA TYR A 504 14.40 17.66 -26.24
C TYR A 504 14.06 18.84 -25.33
N ILE A 505 13.00 19.55 -25.67
CA ILE A 505 12.49 20.69 -24.92
C ILE A 505 11.06 20.40 -24.52
N TYR A 506 10.72 20.47 -23.24
CA TYR A 506 9.34 20.47 -22.78
C TYR A 506 8.90 21.91 -22.51
N ARG A 507 7.64 22.23 -22.82
CA ARG A 507 7.09 23.58 -22.71
C ARG A 507 5.70 23.54 -22.09
N LEU A 508 5.55 24.25 -20.97
CA LEU A 508 4.28 24.49 -20.30
C LEU A 508 3.73 25.85 -20.76
N LYS A 509 2.51 25.86 -21.28
CA LYS A 509 1.74 27.08 -21.53
C LYS A 509 0.53 27.09 -20.60
N PHE A 510 0.40 28.17 -19.83
CA PHE A 510 -0.70 28.40 -18.91
C PHE A 510 -1.12 29.87 -18.98
N LYS A 511 -2.36 30.14 -19.39
CA LYS A 511 -2.85 31.48 -19.70
C LYS A 511 -1.88 32.20 -20.67
N ASN A 512 -1.31 33.32 -20.25
CA ASN A 512 -0.36 34.12 -21.04
C ASN A 512 1.12 33.78 -20.77
N GLN A 513 1.41 32.78 -19.94
CA GLN A 513 2.77 32.40 -19.55
C GLN A 513 3.24 31.16 -20.29
N ILE A 514 4.51 31.16 -20.68
CA ILE A 514 5.19 30.03 -21.34
C ILE A 514 6.49 29.75 -20.59
N LEU A 515 6.61 28.56 -20.03
CA LEU A 515 7.82 28.06 -19.36
C LEU A 515 8.39 26.89 -20.18
N SER A 516 9.69 26.69 -20.16
CA SER A 516 10.32 25.58 -20.88
C SER A 516 11.53 25.04 -20.13
N GLY A 517 11.77 23.74 -20.25
CA GLY A 517 12.98 23.08 -19.77
C GLY A 517 13.56 22.15 -20.83
N LYS A 518 14.77 21.67 -20.57
CA LYS A 518 15.52 20.81 -21.49
C LYS A 518 15.73 19.44 -20.87
N MET A 519 15.64 18.40 -21.69
CA MET A 519 15.82 17.03 -21.25
C MET A 519 16.61 16.22 -22.26
N VAL A 520 17.41 15.27 -21.78
CA VAL A 520 18.28 14.42 -22.60
C VAL A 520 17.74 13.00 -22.55
N LEU A 521 17.25 12.50 -23.69
CA LEU A 521 16.90 11.11 -23.87
C LEU A 521 18.18 10.33 -24.21
N ALA A 522 18.54 9.36 -23.39
CA ALA A 522 19.70 8.50 -23.58
C ALA A 522 19.23 7.04 -23.71
N ARG A 523 18.83 6.66 -24.93
CA ARG A 523 18.60 5.25 -25.28
C ARG A 523 19.86 4.59 -25.77
#